data_AF-A0A960PF18-F1
#
_entry.id   AF-A0A960PF18-F1
#
_cell.length_a   1.000
_cell.length_b   1.000
_cell.length_c   1.000
_cell.angle_alpha   90.00
_cell.angle_beta   90.00
_cell.angle_gamma   90.00
#
_symmetry.space_group_name_H-M   'P 1'
#
loop_
_entity.id
_entity.type
_entity.pdbx_description
1 polymer ?
#
loop_
_entity_poly.entity_id
_entity_poly.type
_entity_poly.pdbx_seq_one_letter_code
_entity_poly.pdbx_strand_id
1 'polypeptide(L)'
;MNKSLYFSVIAILILSTFATAQFKIKIPKIGKEKPQVPNVTESGNASGSSGGKNRQMVIDDGFTFFEATPVKERSEKYKGDISKGWTLTANLRVFGTFPNNSGFKIIVIQNGKALATYSCTGKTHRKSESPVREVKNSPDDDFMSTETGGSCGRKENIFVEKPGKYDVQIFAVNGDTDAASLLRTYKIDVHEAKKIRPGNLPGASDFYIQRYAETPVAVLYLRPGLESGRVKPDYHEKGMGTSLKGNVDIYFNMAATENSDSLSFDGVPYARCFVNGQRVNFENEGQVKIQSVRGDSAKMERDGKPTEYIGFYNFWLNLPIVWKGNGQSGNPNMEKQTGEWKCDLRNGSETIRTFKWNVGDDGFPIEHFEQKSGNVNLHWGAYLIDVDIPAGGSSLDGRLMPTPNAGLFYGIPWKTERNATVPAKGKPFLTP
;
A
#
# COMPACT_ATOMS: atom_id res chain seq x y z
N MET A 1 60.94 -64.31 37.24
CA MET A 1 61.40 -64.54 38.64
C MET A 1 61.44 -63.21 39.36
N ASN A 2 60.69 -63.11 40.48
CA ASN A 2 60.92 -62.35 41.72
C ASN A 2 61.42 -60.88 41.66
N LYS A 3 61.00 -59.91 42.49
CA LYS A 3 60.08 -59.77 43.63
C LYS A 3 60.04 -58.23 43.86
N SER A 4 58.87 -57.60 43.94
CA SER A 4 58.27 -57.10 45.19
C SER A 4 59.19 -56.25 46.09
N LEU A 5 58.89 -54.95 46.21
CA LEU A 5 58.91 -54.28 47.51
C LEU A 5 57.81 -53.22 47.60
N TYR A 6 57.17 -53.20 48.76
CA TYR A 6 55.90 -52.58 49.14
C TYR A 6 56.12 -51.36 50.05
N PHE A 7 55.00 -50.70 50.36
CA PHE A 7 54.71 -49.67 51.38
C PHE A 7 54.81 -48.19 50.92
N SER A 8 53.68 -47.51 50.64
CA SER A 8 52.68 -46.91 51.58
C SER A 8 53.09 -45.45 51.91
N VAL A 9 52.31 -44.36 51.97
CA VAL A 9 50.90 -43.97 52.20
C VAL A 9 50.81 -42.52 51.64
N ILE A 10 49.74 -41.97 51.02
CA ILE A 10 48.67 -41.14 51.63
C ILE A 10 47.80 -40.60 50.49
N ALA A 11 46.49 -40.75 50.69
CA ALA A 11 45.41 -40.29 49.85
C ALA A 11 45.12 -38.79 50.05
N ILE A 12 44.89 -38.05 48.95
CA ILE A 12 43.91 -36.96 48.89
C ILE A 12 43.28 -36.99 47.49
N LEU A 13 42.04 -37.45 47.40
CA LEU A 13 41.23 -37.47 46.18
C LEU A 13 40.14 -36.41 46.37
N ILE A 14 40.33 -35.24 45.74
CA ILE A 14 39.32 -34.18 45.73
C ILE A 14 38.29 -34.56 44.66
N LEU A 15 37.20 -35.20 45.09
CA LEU A 15 35.97 -35.30 44.32
C LEU A 15 35.25 -33.94 44.38
N SER A 16 35.25 -33.20 43.28
CA SER A 16 34.29 -32.12 43.06
C SER A 16 32.97 -32.72 42.59
N THR A 17 32.10 -33.04 43.54
CA THR A 17 30.70 -33.32 43.27
C THR A 17 30.00 -32.00 42.91
N PHE A 18 29.76 -31.76 41.62
CA PHE A 18 28.73 -30.79 41.21
C PHE A 18 27.37 -31.38 41.58
N ALA A 19 26.85 -31.02 42.75
CA ALA A 19 25.44 -31.15 43.05
C ALA A 19 24.68 -30.20 42.11
N THR A 20 24.15 -30.75 41.03
CA THR A 20 23.08 -30.07 40.29
C THR A 20 21.85 -30.08 41.19
N ALA A 21 21.67 -29.01 41.94
CA ALA A 21 20.38 -28.69 42.54
C ALA A 21 19.38 -28.53 41.37
N GLN A 22 18.68 -29.61 41.03
CA GLN A 22 17.49 -29.53 40.21
C GLN A 22 16.45 -28.76 41.03
N PHE A 23 16.41 -27.45 40.83
CA PHE A 23 15.23 -26.67 41.17
C PHE A 23 14.06 -27.28 40.37
N LYS A 24 13.23 -28.07 41.05
CA LYS A 24 11.88 -28.41 40.58
C LYS A 24 11.05 -27.13 40.63
N ILE A 25 11.26 -26.27 39.63
CA ILE A 25 10.27 -25.26 39.29
C ILE A 25 9.07 -26.06 38.78
N LYS A 26 7.99 -26.09 39.57
CA LYS A 26 6.67 -26.45 39.02
C LYS A 26 6.36 -25.39 37.98
N ILE A 27 6.66 -25.70 36.72
CA ILE A 27 6.14 -24.95 35.58
C ILE A 27 4.62 -25.03 35.73
N PRO A 28 3.92 -23.92 35.96
CA PRO A 28 2.47 -23.94 35.96
C PRO A 28 2.05 -24.54 34.62
N LYS A 29 1.09 -25.47 34.61
CA LYS A 29 0.46 -25.88 33.37
C LYS A 29 -0.18 -24.64 32.77
N ILE A 30 0.54 -23.96 31.88
CA ILE A 30 -0.02 -22.97 30.98
C ILE A 30 -0.98 -23.78 30.13
N GLY A 31 -2.28 -23.64 30.43
CA GLY A 31 -3.31 -24.13 29.55
C GLY A 31 -3.01 -23.59 28.16
N LYS A 32 -3.10 -24.44 27.13
CA LYS A 32 -3.17 -23.95 25.76
C LYS A 32 -4.41 -23.07 25.67
N GLU A 33 -4.27 -21.79 25.98
CA GLU A 33 -5.23 -20.79 25.54
C GLU A 33 -5.15 -20.84 24.02
N LYS A 34 -6.22 -21.37 23.42
CA LYS A 34 -6.53 -21.07 22.03
C LYS A 34 -6.42 -19.56 21.88
N PRO A 35 -5.81 -19.03 20.81
CA PRO A 35 -5.88 -17.60 20.53
C PRO A 35 -7.34 -17.17 20.65
N GLN A 36 -7.68 -16.43 21.69
CA GLN A 36 -8.99 -15.81 21.77
C GLN A 36 -9.00 -14.78 20.65
N VAL A 37 -9.70 -15.09 19.57
CA VAL A 37 -10.22 -14.08 18.65
C VAL A 37 -11.00 -13.12 19.53
N PRO A 38 -10.60 -11.84 19.66
CA PRO A 38 -11.33 -10.90 20.48
C PRO A 38 -12.79 -10.87 20.02
N ASN A 39 -13.72 -10.95 20.96
CA ASN A 39 -15.12 -10.68 20.68
C ASN A 39 -15.21 -9.28 20.05
N VAL A 40 -15.52 -9.25 18.76
CA VAL A 40 -15.81 -8.03 18.01
C VAL A 40 -17.05 -7.44 18.65
N THR A 41 -16.83 -6.49 19.55
CA THR A 41 -17.89 -5.57 19.96
C THR A 41 -18.02 -4.60 18.81
N GLU A 42 -19.13 -4.67 18.07
CA GLU A 42 -19.47 -3.71 17.03
C GLU A 42 -19.43 -2.30 17.64
N SER A 43 -18.32 -1.58 17.45
CA SER A 43 -18.25 -0.17 17.77
C SER A 43 -19.16 0.57 16.79
N GLY A 44 -20.25 1.10 17.33
CA GLY A 44 -21.37 1.67 16.61
C GLY A 44 -21.00 2.68 15.52
N ASN A 45 -21.90 2.70 14.53
CA ASN A 45 -22.01 3.65 13.43
C ASN A 45 -21.61 5.08 13.82
N ALA A 46 -20.39 5.49 13.48
CA ALA A 46 -20.02 6.89 13.34
C ALA A 46 -20.24 7.30 11.88
N SER A 47 -21.49 7.60 11.54
CA SER A 47 -21.83 8.39 10.35
C SER A 47 -21.21 9.79 10.52
N GLY A 48 -20.14 10.08 9.80
CA GLY A 48 -19.45 11.35 9.87
C GLY A 48 -18.56 11.60 8.66
N SER A 49 -19.06 12.45 7.77
CA SER A 49 -18.32 13.41 6.93
C SER A 49 -16.79 13.46 7.17
N SER A 50 -15.98 13.40 6.09
CA SER A 50 -14.55 13.77 6.06
C SER A 50 -14.24 15.21 6.49
N GLY A 51 -15.25 15.98 6.89
CA GLY A 51 -15.10 17.19 7.68
C GLY A 51 -14.63 16.87 9.11
N GLY A 52 -13.31 16.77 9.31
CA GLY A 52 -12.60 17.09 10.56
C GLY A 52 -13.14 16.50 11.86
N LYS A 53 -13.71 15.29 11.87
CA LYS A 53 -13.93 14.53 13.10
C LYS A 53 -12.68 13.72 13.37
N ASN A 54 -12.03 13.89 14.53
CA ASN A 54 -10.84 13.13 14.96
C ASN A 54 -11.10 11.62 14.83
N ARG A 55 -10.77 11.05 13.67
CA ARG A 55 -10.92 9.61 13.43
C ARG A 55 -9.87 8.89 14.25
N GLN A 56 -10.26 7.81 14.89
CA GLN A 56 -9.40 7.04 15.78
C GLN A 56 -9.42 5.57 15.35
N MET A 57 -8.24 4.97 15.19
CA MET A 57 -8.06 3.57 14.80
C MET A 57 -8.67 3.21 13.44
N VAL A 58 -8.59 4.14 12.48
CA VAL A 58 -9.10 3.93 11.11
C VAL A 58 -7.94 3.94 10.13
N ILE A 59 -7.76 2.87 9.36
CA ILE A 59 -6.68 2.79 8.37
C ILE A 59 -6.98 3.68 7.17
N ASP A 60 -5.94 4.27 6.57
CA ASP A 60 -6.03 4.97 5.30
C ASP A 60 -5.82 3.99 4.14
N ASP A 61 -6.89 3.66 3.44
CA ASP A 61 -6.88 2.69 2.35
C ASP A 61 -6.12 3.21 1.12
N GLY A 62 -6.15 4.52 0.86
CA GLY A 62 -5.44 5.09 -0.29
C GLY A 62 -3.94 5.18 -0.06
N PHE A 63 -3.49 5.32 1.19
CA PHE A 63 -2.07 5.24 1.55
C PHE A 63 -1.55 3.81 1.62
N THR A 64 -2.45 2.85 1.87
CA THR A 64 -2.06 1.44 2.05
C THR A 64 -1.47 0.88 0.76
N PHE A 65 -0.28 0.29 0.86
CA PHE A 65 0.41 -0.34 -0.27
C PHE A 65 1.14 -1.59 0.17
N PHE A 66 0.99 -2.68 -0.58
CA PHE A 66 1.66 -3.96 -0.37
C PHE A 66 2.52 -4.32 -1.58
N GLU A 67 3.68 -4.92 -1.30
CA GLU A 67 4.59 -5.52 -2.27
C GLU A 67 4.97 -6.93 -1.83
N ALA A 68 5.16 -7.84 -2.78
CA ALA A 68 5.71 -9.17 -2.53
C ALA A 68 7.20 -9.21 -2.93
N THR A 69 8.09 -9.09 -1.94
CA THR A 69 9.54 -9.10 -2.20
C THR A 69 10.08 -10.54 -2.21
N PRO A 70 10.84 -10.98 -3.24
CA PRO A 70 11.39 -12.33 -3.26
C PRO A 70 12.43 -12.55 -2.16
N VAL A 71 12.37 -13.73 -1.53
CA VAL A 71 13.40 -14.23 -0.61
C VAL A 71 14.19 -15.31 -1.34
N LYS A 72 15.51 -15.16 -1.33
CA LYS A 72 16.43 -15.99 -2.11
C LYS A 72 17.32 -16.79 -1.19
N GLU A 73 17.72 -17.96 -1.64
CA GLU A 73 18.75 -18.75 -0.97
C GLU A 73 19.77 -19.27 -1.97
N ARG A 74 21.02 -19.42 -1.51
CA ARG A 74 22.10 -19.95 -2.34
C ARG A 74 21.97 -21.47 -2.41
N SER A 75 21.83 -22.02 -3.61
CA SER A 75 21.82 -23.46 -3.84
C SER A 75 23.18 -23.95 -4.33
N GLU A 76 23.78 -24.88 -3.58
CA GLU A 76 24.99 -25.59 -4.02
C GLU A 76 24.70 -26.51 -5.21
N LYS A 77 23.56 -27.23 -5.16
CA LYS A 77 23.11 -28.15 -6.22
C LYS A 77 23.02 -27.46 -7.58
N TYR A 78 22.47 -26.25 -7.62
CA TYR A 78 22.26 -25.50 -8.86
C TYR A 78 23.29 -24.39 -9.08
N LYS A 79 24.31 -24.29 -8.21
CA LYS A 79 25.39 -23.28 -8.24
C LYS A 79 24.86 -21.86 -8.49
N GLY A 80 23.82 -21.47 -7.76
CA GLY A 80 23.07 -20.24 -8.04
C GLY A 80 22.03 -19.94 -6.99
N ASP A 81 21.45 -18.75 -7.07
CA ASP A 81 20.37 -18.36 -6.17
C ASP A 81 19.05 -18.94 -6.68
N ILE A 82 18.26 -19.50 -5.76
CA ILE A 82 16.93 -20.02 -6.00
C ILE A 82 15.92 -19.30 -5.11
N SER A 83 14.66 -19.33 -5.50
CA SER A 83 13.58 -18.76 -4.71
C SER A 83 13.27 -19.65 -3.50
N LYS A 84 13.17 -19.04 -2.32
CA LYS A 84 12.67 -19.66 -1.09
C LYS A 84 11.18 -19.36 -0.85
N GLY A 85 10.68 -18.30 -1.48
CA GLY A 85 9.36 -17.74 -1.24
C GLY A 85 9.40 -16.21 -1.32
N TRP A 86 8.44 -15.56 -0.67
CA TRP A 86 8.30 -14.11 -0.66
C TRP A 86 8.05 -13.57 0.74
N THR A 87 8.44 -12.32 0.98
CA THR A 87 8.09 -11.57 2.19
C THR A 87 7.19 -10.41 1.81
N LEU A 88 6.23 -10.10 2.68
CA LEU A 88 5.40 -8.91 2.53
C LEU A 88 6.22 -7.66 2.90
N THR A 89 6.00 -6.62 2.12
CA THR A 89 6.41 -5.25 2.43
C THR A 89 5.16 -4.37 2.41
N ALA A 90 4.93 -3.56 3.45
CA ALA A 90 3.72 -2.77 3.59
C ALA A 90 4.01 -1.31 3.92
N ASN A 91 3.31 -0.39 3.26
CA ASN A 91 3.24 1.03 3.62
C ASN A 91 1.84 1.30 4.18
N LEU A 92 1.76 1.82 5.40
CA LEU A 92 0.49 1.94 6.13
C LEU A 92 0.39 3.33 6.78
N ARG A 93 -0.83 3.85 6.85
CA ARG A 93 -1.21 5.02 7.64
C ARG A 93 -2.51 4.70 8.37
N VAL A 94 -2.61 5.05 9.64
CA VAL A 94 -3.81 4.91 10.47
C VAL A 94 -4.08 6.24 11.17
N PHE A 95 -5.33 6.69 11.11
CA PHE A 95 -5.79 7.90 11.77
C PHE A 95 -6.02 7.66 13.26
N GLY A 96 -5.64 8.64 14.06
CA GLY A 96 -5.78 8.65 15.51
C GLY A 96 -4.55 9.20 16.22
N THR A 97 -4.73 9.51 17.49
CA THR A 97 -3.63 9.89 18.38
C THR A 97 -3.03 8.63 18.98
N PHE A 98 -1.74 8.42 18.74
CA PHE A 98 -0.99 7.25 19.22
C PHE A 98 0.16 7.71 20.13
N PRO A 99 0.49 7.00 21.22
CA PRO A 99 1.67 7.31 22.02
C PRO A 99 2.97 7.01 21.25
N ASN A 100 4.10 7.50 21.77
CA ASN A 100 5.40 7.24 21.18
C ASN A 100 5.67 5.73 21.15
N ASN A 101 6.51 5.28 20.22
CA ASN A 101 6.84 3.85 20.04
C ASN A 101 5.65 2.94 19.65
N SER A 102 4.48 3.50 19.35
CA SER A 102 3.39 2.75 18.72
C SER A 102 3.83 2.20 17.36
N GLY A 103 3.15 1.17 16.87
CA GLY A 103 3.56 0.52 15.64
C GLY A 103 2.47 -0.30 14.97
N PHE A 104 2.88 -1.08 13.98
CA PHE A 104 2.00 -1.99 13.27
C PHE A 104 2.42 -3.43 13.53
N LYS A 105 1.41 -4.30 13.62
CA LYS A 105 1.57 -5.74 13.51
C LYS A 105 0.78 -6.22 12.29
N ILE A 106 1.42 -7.01 11.43
CA ILE A 106 0.83 -7.53 10.20
C ILE A 106 0.87 -9.05 10.25
N ILE A 107 -0.25 -9.71 9.95
CA ILE A 107 -0.34 -11.17 9.91
C ILE A 107 -0.81 -11.58 8.52
N VAL A 108 -0.02 -12.42 7.84
CA VAL A 108 -0.40 -13.04 6.57
C VAL A 108 -1.00 -14.40 6.87
N ILE A 109 -2.23 -14.63 6.43
CA ILE A 109 -3.04 -15.79 6.75
C ILE A 109 -3.45 -16.51 5.46
N GLN A 110 -3.38 -17.84 5.49
CA GLN A 110 -3.96 -18.71 4.47
C GLN A 110 -4.75 -19.82 5.13
N ASN A 111 -5.99 -20.04 4.70
CA ASN A 111 -6.87 -21.08 5.24
C ASN A 111 -6.98 -21.04 6.78
N GLY A 112 -7.06 -19.83 7.35
CA GLY A 112 -7.14 -19.61 8.80
C GLY A 112 -5.82 -19.80 9.58
N LYS A 113 -4.71 -20.15 8.92
CA LYS A 113 -3.40 -20.31 9.54
C LYS A 113 -2.52 -19.10 9.27
N ALA A 114 -1.95 -18.50 10.33
CA ALA A 114 -0.91 -17.49 10.19
C ALA A 114 0.39 -18.11 9.63
N LEU A 115 0.88 -17.58 8.52
CA LEU A 115 2.09 -18.02 7.84
C LEU A 115 3.28 -17.10 8.11
N ALA A 116 3.02 -15.79 8.22
CA ALA A 116 4.03 -14.79 8.51
C ALA A 116 3.46 -13.74 9.47
N THR A 117 4.30 -13.19 10.34
CA THR A 117 3.95 -12.09 11.23
C THR A 117 5.06 -11.05 11.23
N TYR A 118 4.70 -9.81 10.94
CA TYR A 118 5.61 -8.68 10.92
C TYR A 118 5.24 -7.71 12.02
N SER A 119 6.25 -7.11 12.64
CA SER A 119 6.10 -6.00 13.58
C SER A 119 7.11 -4.93 13.21
N CYS A 120 6.66 -3.67 13.25
CA CYS A 120 7.46 -2.50 12.98
C CYS A 120 6.97 -1.31 13.82
N THR A 121 7.88 -0.40 14.16
CA THR A 121 7.53 0.87 14.79
C THR A 121 6.91 1.81 13.77
N GLY A 122 5.93 2.59 14.20
CA GLY A 122 5.29 3.63 13.42
C GLY A 122 5.83 5.00 13.79
N LYS A 123 5.83 5.91 12.81
CA LYS A 123 6.04 7.34 13.02
C LYS A 123 4.71 8.01 13.31
N THR A 124 4.55 8.50 14.53
CA THR A 124 3.37 9.25 14.95
C THR A 124 3.47 10.72 14.54
N HIS A 125 2.39 11.24 14.02
CA HIS A 125 2.15 12.65 13.76
C HIS A 125 1.01 13.12 14.66
N ARG A 126 1.30 14.12 15.50
CA ARG A 126 0.32 14.77 16.35
C ARG A 126 0.32 16.25 16.01
N LYS A 127 -0.83 16.77 15.57
CA LYS A 127 -0.93 18.16 15.10
C LYS A 127 -0.55 19.13 16.21
N SER A 128 -0.97 18.85 17.45
CA SER A 128 -0.68 19.67 18.64
C SER A 128 0.82 19.88 18.90
N GLU A 129 1.65 18.92 18.50
CA GLU A 129 3.10 18.93 18.70
C GLU A 129 3.86 19.59 17.52
N SER A 130 3.20 19.87 16.40
CA SER A 130 3.85 20.46 15.24
C SER A 130 4.36 21.87 15.54
N PRO A 131 5.61 22.25 15.21
CA PRO A 131 6.08 23.62 15.41
C PRO A 131 5.45 24.63 14.43
N VAL A 132 4.77 24.15 13.38
CA VAL A 132 4.17 24.97 12.32
C VAL A 132 2.71 25.26 12.68
N ARG A 133 2.36 26.55 12.85
CA ARG A 133 1.03 26.98 13.31
C ARG A 133 -0.09 26.52 12.38
N GLU A 134 0.15 26.56 11.08
CA GLU A 134 -0.79 26.18 10.04
C GLU A 134 -1.12 24.70 10.12
N VAL A 135 -0.12 23.86 10.42
CA VAL A 135 -0.31 22.43 10.67
C VAL A 135 -1.13 22.19 11.94
N LYS A 136 -0.85 22.92 13.03
CA LYS A 136 -1.63 22.78 14.28
C LYS A 136 -3.12 23.01 14.04
N ASN A 137 -3.43 23.93 13.14
CA ASN A 137 -4.78 24.32 12.77
C ASN A 137 -5.30 23.56 11.53
N SER A 138 -4.54 22.59 11.02
CA SER A 138 -4.95 21.83 9.85
C SER A 138 -6.19 21.00 10.17
N PRO A 139 -7.16 20.91 9.24
CA PRO A 139 -8.34 20.05 9.37
C PRO A 139 -8.02 18.55 9.33
N ASP A 140 -6.77 18.18 9.04
CA ASP A 140 -6.28 16.79 8.96
C ASP A 140 -6.42 16.04 10.30
N ASP A 141 -6.36 14.70 10.28
CA ASP A 141 -6.30 13.92 11.52
C ASP A 141 -4.87 13.80 12.07
N ASP A 142 -4.74 13.57 13.37
CA ASP A 142 -3.54 12.90 13.89
C ASP A 142 -3.40 11.53 13.21
N PHE A 143 -2.18 11.04 13.03
CA PHE A 143 -1.98 9.73 12.42
C PHE A 143 -0.69 9.04 12.87
N MET A 144 -0.64 7.74 12.67
CA MET A 144 0.59 6.95 12.69
C MET A 144 0.82 6.37 11.29
N SER A 145 2.05 6.40 10.81
CA SER A 145 2.44 5.84 9.51
C SER A 145 3.69 4.98 9.62
N THR A 146 3.93 4.07 8.68
CA THR A 146 5.24 3.41 8.55
C THR A 146 6.33 4.48 8.33
N GLU A 147 7.55 4.29 8.83
CA GLU A 147 8.61 5.30 8.80
C GLU A 147 8.94 5.81 7.38
N THR A 148 9.50 7.02 7.26
CA THR A 148 9.83 7.58 5.94
C THR A 148 10.97 6.79 5.31
N GLY A 149 10.70 6.10 4.19
CA GLY A 149 11.64 5.14 3.59
C GLY A 149 11.70 3.79 4.32
N GLY A 150 10.95 3.62 5.41
CA GLY A 150 10.82 2.38 6.16
C GLY A 150 9.45 1.77 5.91
N SER A 151 9.40 0.69 5.15
CA SER A 151 8.21 -0.14 5.02
C SER A 151 8.14 -1.15 6.17
N CYS A 152 6.92 -1.51 6.57
CA CYS A 152 6.72 -2.60 7.52
C CYS A 152 6.90 -3.93 6.80
N GLY A 153 7.92 -4.71 7.18
CA GLY A 153 8.17 -6.02 6.59
C GLY A 153 9.58 -6.17 6.06
N ARG A 154 9.72 -6.85 4.91
CA ARG A 154 11.00 -7.15 4.25
C ARG A 154 12.02 -7.84 5.18
N LYS A 155 11.57 -8.85 5.93
CA LYS A 155 12.44 -9.63 6.81
C LYS A 155 12.75 -10.96 6.12
N GLU A 156 13.99 -11.16 5.67
CA GLU A 156 14.39 -12.36 4.90
C GLU A 156 14.17 -13.68 5.67
N ASN A 157 14.13 -13.62 7.00
CA ASN A 157 13.83 -14.76 7.87
C ASN A 157 12.33 -14.99 8.10
N ILE A 158 11.44 -14.09 7.65
CA ILE A 158 9.98 -14.20 7.77
C ILE A 158 9.36 -14.13 6.36
N PHE A 159 9.07 -15.29 5.79
CA PHE A 159 8.60 -15.42 4.41
C PHE A 159 7.51 -16.48 4.30
N VAL A 160 6.77 -16.42 3.20
CA VAL A 160 5.76 -17.40 2.78
C VAL A 160 6.32 -18.16 1.59
N GLU A 161 6.31 -19.49 1.66
CA GLU A 161 6.96 -20.35 0.68
C GLU A 161 6.30 -20.36 -0.69
N LYS A 162 4.96 -20.26 -0.73
CA LYS A 162 4.17 -20.46 -1.95
C LYS A 162 3.45 -19.17 -2.37
N PRO A 163 3.20 -18.97 -3.67
CA PRO A 163 2.24 -17.98 -4.16
C PRO A 163 0.79 -18.44 -3.88
N GLY A 164 -0.18 -17.53 -4.06
CA GLY A 164 -1.61 -17.80 -3.93
C GLY A 164 -2.39 -16.68 -3.27
N LYS A 165 -3.61 -16.99 -2.83
CA LYS A 165 -4.50 -16.04 -2.14
C LYS A 165 -4.28 -16.03 -0.64
N TYR A 166 -4.27 -14.84 -0.06
CA TYR A 166 -4.01 -14.60 1.37
C TYR A 166 -4.92 -13.52 1.93
N ASP A 167 -5.26 -13.66 3.22
CA ASP A 167 -5.79 -12.57 4.03
C ASP A 167 -4.62 -11.88 4.76
N VAL A 168 -4.58 -10.55 4.73
CA VAL A 168 -3.58 -9.73 5.43
C VAL A 168 -4.27 -8.93 6.51
N GLN A 169 -4.07 -9.31 7.76
CA GLN A 169 -4.61 -8.59 8.91
C GLN A 169 -3.62 -7.52 9.37
N ILE A 170 -4.09 -6.28 9.47
CA ILE A 170 -3.33 -5.13 9.93
C ILE A 170 -3.82 -4.73 11.32
N PHE A 171 -2.90 -4.66 12.27
CA PHE A 171 -3.17 -4.23 13.63
C PHE A 171 -2.35 -2.97 13.94
N ALA A 172 -2.94 -2.04 14.68
CA ALA A 172 -2.19 -1.01 15.39
C ALA A 172 -1.79 -1.54 16.77
N VAL A 173 -0.56 -1.26 17.19
CA VAL A 173 0.00 -1.61 18.49
C VAL A 173 0.25 -0.32 19.26
N ASN A 174 -0.32 -0.23 20.46
CA ASN A 174 -0.13 0.90 21.36
C ASN A 174 1.26 0.81 22.03
N GLY A 175 2.07 1.87 21.91
CA GLY A 175 3.45 1.88 22.41
C GLY A 175 3.63 1.95 23.93
N ASP A 176 2.58 2.30 24.69
CA ASP A 176 2.64 2.35 26.16
C ASP A 176 2.16 1.04 26.82
N THR A 177 1.31 0.29 26.13
CA THR A 177 0.57 -0.86 26.71
C THR A 177 0.76 -2.17 25.96
N ASP A 178 1.43 -2.15 24.80
CA ASP A 178 1.56 -3.27 23.86
C ASP A 178 0.22 -3.85 23.34
N ALA A 179 -0.91 -3.19 23.64
CA ALA A 179 -2.22 -3.63 23.20
C ALA A 179 -2.32 -3.56 21.66
N ALA A 180 -2.69 -4.66 21.02
CA ALA A 180 -2.88 -4.76 19.57
C ALA A 180 -4.37 -4.75 19.22
N SER A 181 -4.77 -3.88 18.31
CA SER A 181 -6.15 -3.76 17.83
C SER A 181 -6.21 -3.94 16.31
N LEU A 182 -7.10 -4.81 15.85
CA LEU A 182 -7.29 -5.06 14.41
C LEU A 182 -7.91 -3.82 13.75
N LEU A 183 -7.24 -3.32 12.70
CA LEU A 183 -7.71 -2.18 11.92
C LEU A 183 -8.49 -2.65 10.69
N ARG A 184 -7.93 -3.60 9.94
CA ARG A 184 -8.50 -4.07 8.67
C ARG A 184 -7.92 -5.42 8.26
N THR A 185 -8.69 -6.17 7.48
CA THR A 185 -8.23 -7.37 6.76
C THR A 185 -8.33 -7.11 5.27
N TYR A 186 -7.20 -7.21 4.57
CA TYR A 186 -7.13 -7.12 3.11
C TYR A 186 -7.03 -8.50 2.47
N LYS A 187 -7.38 -8.60 1.19
CA LYS A 187 -7.24 -9.81 0.39
C LYS A 187 -6.23 -9.56 -0.71
N ILE A 188 -5.12 -10.31 -0.69
CA ILE A 188 -4.09 -10.25 -1.72
C ILE A 188 -4.00 -11.57 -2.47
N ASP A 189 -3.60 -11.52 -3.73
CA ASP A 189 -3.31 -12.68 -4.56
C ASP A 189 -1.88 -12.54 -5.09
N VAL A 190 -0.97 -13.34 -4.56
CA VAL A 190 0.46 -13.30 -4.87
C VAL A 190 0.75 -14.30 -5.97
N HIS A 191 1.45 -13.84 -7.00
CA HIS A 191 1.83 -14.63 -8.18
C HIS A 191 3.35 -14.75 -8.25
N GLU A 192 3.82 -15.87 -8.79
CA GLU A 192 5.24 -16.11 -9.04
C GLU A 192 5.61 -15.74 -10.48
N ALA A 193 6.62 -14.88 -10.65
CA ALA A 193 7.28 -14.66 -11.92
C ALA A 193 8.50 -15.58 -12.02
N LYS A 194 8.28 -16.77 -12.57
CA LYS A 194 9.29 -17.84 -12.59
C LYS A 194 10.54 -17.41 -13.36
N LYS A 195 11.72 -17.65 -12.79
CA LYS A 195 13.01 -17.48 -13.49
C LYS A 195 13.68 -18.81 -13.74
N ILE A 196 14.02 -19.07 -15.00
CA ILE A 196 14.72 -20.26 -15.45
C ILE A 196 16.03 -19.81 -16.11
N ARG A 197 17.14 -20.29 -15.56
CA ARG A 197 18.50 -20.05 -16.04
C ARG A 197 18.87 -20.99 -17.19
N PRO A 198 19.94 -20.68 -17.97
CA PRO A 198 20.43 -21.54 -19.03
C PRO A 198 20.61 -23.00 -18.61
N GLY A 199 20.18 -23.92 -19.46
CA GLY A 199 20.15 -25.36 -19.16
C GLY A 199 18.93 -25.79 -18.34
N ASN A 200 17.83 -25.02 -18.44
CA ASN A 200 16.59 -25.25 -17.70
C ASN A 200 16.77 -25.37 -16.16
N LEU A 201 17.75 -24.62 -15.62
CA LEU A 201 18.05 -24.62 -14.19
C LEU A 201 17.12 -23.64 -13.46
N PRO A 202 16.69 -23.93 -12.23
CA PRO A 202 15.90 -22.97 -11.46
C PRO A 202 16.74 -21.72 -11.15
N GLY A 203 16.14 -20.55 -11.34
CA GLY A 203 16.64 -19.26 -10.87
C GLY A 203 15.84 -18.74 -9.67
N ALA A 204 16.26 -17.60 -9.16
CA ALA A 204 15.55 -16.90 -8.10
C ALA A 204 14.35 -16.14 -8.66
N SER A 205 13.19 -16.80 -8.73
CA SER A 205 11.92 -16.20 -9.14
C SER A 205 11.62 -14.90 -8.38
N ASP A 206 10.96 -13.98 -9.06
CA ASP A 206 10.33 -12.82 -8.40
C ASP A 206 8.88 -13.16 -8.03
N PHE A 207 8.27 -12.33 -7.18
CA PHE A 207 6.86 -12.42 -6.82
C PHE A 207 6.22 -11.04 -7.00
N TYR A 208 4.91 -11.02 -7.18
CA TYR A 208 4.14 -9.77 -7.25
C TYR A 208 2.73 -10.00 -6.73
N ILE A 209 2.11 -8.93 -6.23
CA ILE A 209 0.70 -8.91 -5.86
C ILE A 209 -0.12 -8.52 -7.08
N GLN A 210 -1.14 -9.32 -7.38
CA GLN A 210 -2.09 -9.05 -8.44
C GLN A 210 -2.96 -7.83 -8.13
N ARG A 211 -2.95 -6.83 -9.01
CA ARG A 211 -3.67 -5.55 -8.82
C ARG A 211 -4.49 -5.09 -10.04
N TYR A 212 -4.77 -5.95 -11.03
CA TYR A 212 -5.61 -5.54 -12.19
C TYR A 212 -7.00 -5.04 -11.77
N ALA A 213 -7.54 -5.61 -10.70
CA ALA A 213 -8.79 -5.21 -10.06
C ALA A 213 -8.82 -3.75 -9.58
N GLU A 214 -7.66 -3.14 -9.33
CA GLU A 214 -7.53 -1.79 -8.77
C GLU A 214 -7.41 -0.69 -9.83
N THR A 215 -7.36 -1.07 -11.10
CA THR A 215 -7.26 -0.12 -12.22
C THR A 215 -8.46 0.82 -12.41
N PRO A 216 -9.70 0.51 -11.97
CA PRO A 216 -10.79 1.46 -11.92
C PRO A 216 -10.85 2.26 -10.61
N VAL A 217 -9.83 2.18 -9.75
CA VAL A 217 -9.75 2.94 -8.49
C VAL A 217 -8.78 4.10 -8.66
N ALA A 218 -9.25 5.31 -8.35
CA ALA A 218 -8.41 6.49 -8.26
C ALA A 218 -8.81 7.39 -7.09
N VAL A 219 -7.83 8.13 -6.59
CA VAL A 219 -7.98 9.11 -5.51
C VAL A 219 -7.65 10.48 -6.06
N LEU A 220 -8.60 11.40 -6.02
CA LEU A 220 -8.36 12.82 -6.18
C LEU A 220 -7.86 13.39 -4.86
N TYR A 221 -6.73 14.08 -4.88
CA TYR A 221 -6.15 14.75 -3.73
C TYR A 221 -6.08 16.25 -3.96
N LEU A 222 -6.63 17.00 -3.01
CA LEU A 222 -6.55 18.45 -2.96
C LEU A 222 -5.23 18.83 -2.28
N ARG A 223 -4.16 18.92 -3.07
CA ARG A 223 -2.82 19.21 -2.52
C ARG A 223 -2.79 20.62 -1.96
N PRO A 224 -2.61 20.80 -0.65
CA PRO A 224 -2.41 22.13 -0.08
C PRO A 224 -1.08 22.71 -0.56
N GLY A 225 -1.09 23.97 -0.96
CA GLY A 225 0.08 24.71 -1.39
C GLY A 225 0.91 25.18 -0.21
N LEU A 226 2.12 25.64 -0.50
CA LEU A 226 2.98 26.31 0.46
C LEU A 226 3.18 27.76 0.05
N GLU A 227 3.13 28.66 1.03
CA GLU A 227 3.50 30.07 0.81
C GLU A 227 5.00 30.26 0.49
N SER A 228 5.87 29.31 0.86
CA SER A 228 7.34 29.45 0.80
C SER A 228 8.04 28.58 -0.25
N GLY A 229 7.30 27.90 -1.14
CA GLY A 229 7.90 27.18 -2.28
C GLY A 229 8.79 25.97 -1.94
N ARG A 230 8.90 25.53 -0.68
CA ARG A 230 9.75 24.40 -0.28
C ARG A 230 8.95 23.24 0.34
N VAL A 231 8.88 22.13 -0.41
CA VAL A 231 8.24 20.83 -0.13
C VAL A 231 6.77 20.74 -0.56
N LYS A 232 6.51 20.32 -1.80
CA LYS A 232 5.14 20.05 -2.26
C LYS A 232 4.70 18.70 -1.70
N PRO A 233 3.81 18.63 -0.70
CA PRO A 233 3.40 17.34 -0.20
C PRO A 233 2.57 16.63 -1.27
N ASP A 234 3.06 15.49 -1.71
CA ASP A 234 2.21 14.54 -2.40
C ASP A 234 1.38 13.76 -1.33
N TYR A 235 0.30 13.08 -1.73
CA TYR A 235 -0.59 12.36 -0.80
C TYR A 235 0.11 11.25 0.02
N HIS A 236 1.24 10.76 -0.50
CA HIS A 236 2.08 9.71 0.07
C HIS A 236 3.28 10.26 0.86
N GLU A 237 3.58 11.55 0.72
CA GLU A 237 4.56 12.29 1.49
C GLU A 237 3.99 12.79 2.82
N LYS A 238 4.88 13.02 3.79
CA LYS A 238 4.55 13.49 5.14
C LYS A 238 4.74 15.00 5.32
N GLY A 239 5.20 15.70 4.27
CA GLY A 239 5.25 17.15 4.25
C GLY A 239 3.82 17.69 4.38
N MET A 240 3.65 18.85 5.00
CA MET A 240 2.34 19.45 5.13
C MET A 240 2.37 20.79 4.42
N GLY A 241 1.42 20.98 3.51
CA GLY A 241 1.15 22.28 2.92
C GLY A 241 0.62 23.18 4.02
N THR A 242 1.03 24.43 4.02
CA THR A 242 0.63 25.43 5.04
C THR A 242 -0.54 26.27 4.56
N SER A 243 -1.04 26.05 3.34
CA SER A 243 -2.14 26.83 2.77
C SER A 243 -3.26 25.94 2.23
N LEU A 244 -4.50 26.41 2.40
CA LEU A 244 -5.69 25.86 1.75
C LEU A 244 -5.78 26.20 0.26
N LYS A 245 -4.71 26.75 -0.35
CA LYS A 245 -4.66 27.08 -1.78
C LYS A 245 -3.84 26.02 -2.49
N GLY A 246 -4.35 25.37 -3.52
CA GLY A 246 -3.81 24.07 -3.91
C GLY A 246 -4.00 23.69 -5.36
N ASN A 247 -3.27 22.66 -5.75
CA ASN A 247 -3.45 21.98 -7.03
C ASN A 247 -4.32 20.73 -6.82
N VAL A 248 -4.93 20.28 -7.89
CA VAL A 248 -5.65 19.01 -7.92
C VAL A 248 -4.74 17.93 -8.47
N ASP A 249 -4.62 16.83 -7.74
CA ASP A 249 -3.88 15.66 -8.17
C ASP A 249 -4.78 14.44 -8.23
N ILE A 250 -4.43 13.49 -9.09
CA ILE A 250 -5.07 12.19 -9.16
C ILE A 250 -4.01 11.11 -8.95
N TYR A 251 -4.29 10.19 -8.04
CA TYR A 251 -3.53 8.96 -7.84
C TYR A 251 -4.32 7.80 -8.42
N PHE A 252 -3.77 7.09 -9.40
CA PHE A 252 -4.48 6.03 -10.10
C PHE A 252 -3.55 4.87 -10.42
N ASN A 253 -4.10 3.65 -10.52
CA ASN A 253 -3.30 2.45 -10.78
C ASN A 253 -3.30 2.10 -12.27
N MET A 254 -2.13 1.72 -12.78
CA MET A 254 -1.99 1.13 -14.12
C MET A 254 -1.00 -0.04 -14.10
N ALA A 255 -1.22 -0.99 -15.01
CA ALA A 255 -0.26 -2.03 -15.31
C ALA A 255 0.67 -1.52 -16.42
N ALA A 256 1.94 -1.26 -16.09
CA ALA A 256 2.92 -0.74 -17.06
C ALA A 256 3.37 -1.86 -18.01
N THR A 257 3.64 -1.47 -19.27
CA THR A 257 3.90 -2.41 -20.38
C THR A 257 5.38 -2.65 -20.65
N GLU A 258 6.25 -1.78 -20.14
CA GLU A 258 7.70 -1.79 -20.42
C GLU A 258 8.49 -1.92 -19.12
N ASN A 259 9.79 -2.23 -19.23
CA ASN A 259 10.74 -2.30 -18.11
C ASN A 259 11.06 -0.89 -17.56
N SER A 260 10.02 -0.11 -17.32
CA SER A 260 10.03 1.23 -16.78
C SER A 260 8.87 1.40 -15.82
N ASP A 261 9.14 2.11 -14.75
CA ASP A 261 8.14 2.69 -13.86
C ASP A 261 7.47 3.93 -14.50
N SER A 262 7.86 4.32 -15.71
CA SER A 262 7.24 5.38 -16.50
C SER A 262 6.20 4.84 -17.48
N LEU A 263 5.18 5.66 -17.75
CA LEU A 263 4.28 5.50 -18.88
C LEU A 263 4.88 6.18 -20.11
N SER A 264 4.88 5.49 -21.25
CA SER A 264 5.35 6.04 -22.51
C SER A 264 4.19 6.72 -23.25
N PHE A 265 4.31 8.01 -23.53
CA PHE A 265 3.30 8.78 -24.26
C PHE A 265 3.87 9.23 -25.60
N ASP A 266 3.01 9.32 -26.61
CA ASP A 266 3.32 9.90 -27.92
C ASP A 266 3.29 11.43 -27.80
N GLY A 267 4.34 11.97 -27.19
CA GLY A 267 4.47 13.38 -26.85
C GLY A 267 4.05 13.70 -25.42
N VAL A 268 3.70 14.97 -25.17
CA VAL A 268 3.32 15.42 -23.83
C VAL A 268 1.86 15.05 -23.58
N PRO A 269 1.55 14.25 -22.53
CA PRO A 269 0.17 13.95 -22.19
C PRO A 269 -0.59 15.21 -21.77
N TYR A 270 -1.90 15.23 -22.00
CA TYR A 270 -2.74 16.36 -21.63
C TYR A 270 -4.09 15.91 -21.08
N ALA A 271 -4.69 16.77 -20.26
CA ALA A 271 -6.03 16.61 -19.73
C ALA A 271 -7.03 17.40 -20.58
N ARG A 272 -8.17 16.76 -20.88
CA ARG A 272 -9.33 17.44 -21.45
C ARG A 272 -10.50 17.31 -20.50
N CYS A 273 -10.93 18.44 -19.94
CA CYS A 273 -11.96 18.45 -18.90
C CYS A 273 -13.25 19.13 -19.34
N PHE A 274 -14.32 18.70 -18.69
CA PHE A 274 -15.67 19.23 -18.83
C PHE A 274 -16.27 19.45 -17.44
N VAL A 275 -17.02 20.54 -17.30
CA VAL A 275 -17.82 20.83 -16.11
C VAL A 275 -19.27 20.96 -16.56
N ASN A 276 -20.16 20.14 -16.01
CA ASN A 276 -21.57 20.06 -16.40
C ASN A 276 -21.75 19.92 -17.93
N GLY A 277 -20.90 19.09 -18.55
CA GLY A 277 -20.89 18.85 -20.00
C GLY A 277 -20.23 19.95 -20.84
N GLN A 278 -19.86 21.10 -20.27
CA GLN A 278 -19.19 22.18 -20.97
C GLN A 278 -17.67 22.05 -20.87
N ARG A 279 -16.97 22.17 -22.00
CA ARG A 279 -15.50 22.07 -22.03
C ARG A 279 -14.88 23.27 -21.32
N VAL A 280 -13.91 23.00 -20.45
CA VAL A 280 -13.07 24.05 -19.83
C VAL A 280 -11.77 24.22 -20.60
N ASN A 281 -11.28 25.46 -20.63
CA ASN A 281 -10.00 25.79 -21.26
C ASN A 281 -8.90 25.77 -20.21
N PHE A 282 -7.73 25.26 -20.62
CA PHE A 282 -6.52 25.23 -19.82
C PHE A 282 -5.45 26.10 -20.46
N GLU A 283 -4.59 26.69 -19.65
CA GLU A 283 -3.31 27.18 -20.10
C GLU A 283 -2.44 26.02 -20.58
N ASN A 284 -1.49 26.30 -21.48
CA ASN A 284 -0.59 25.31 -22.07
C ASN A 284 -1.34 24.08 -22.62
N GLU A 285 -2.53 24.30 -23.16
CA GLU A 285 -3.37 23.28 -23.80
C GLU A 285 -3.71 22.08 -22.89
N GLY A 286 -3.62 22.26 -21.57
CA GLY A 286 -3.95 21.23 -20.60
C GLY A 286 -2.87 20.17 -20.40
N GLN A 287 -1.62 20.44 -20.78
CA GLN A 287 -0.49 19.53 -20.53
C GLN A 287 -0.41 19.13 -19.04
N VAL A 288 -0.15 17.85 -18.80
CA VAL A 288 -0.09 17.27 -17.45
C VAL A 288 1.29 16.66 -17.16
N LYS A 289 1.59 16.53 -15.87
CA LYS A 289 2.75 15.77 -15.39
C LYS A 289 2.28 14.48 -14.75
N ILE A 290 2.95 13.39 -15.11
CA ILE A 290 2.66 12.05 -14.59
C ILE A 290 3.96 11.44 -14.10
N GLN A 291 3.92 10.84 -12.90
CA GLN A 291 5.06 10.16 -12.31
C GLN A 291 4.58 8.96 -11.50
N SER A 292 5.31 7.85 -11.54
CA SER A 292 5.13 6.74 -10.60
C SER A 292 5.51 7.18 -9.19
N VAL A 293 4.66 6.84 -8.22
CA VAL A 293 4.96 7.09 -6.80
C VAL A 293 5.28 5.82 -6.05
N ARG A 294 4.63 4.70 -6.41
CA ARG A 294 4.82 3.38 -5.81
C ARG A 294 4.54 2.29 -6.84
N GLY A 295 5.20 1.16 -6.73
CA GLY A 295 4.99 0.05 -7.65
C GLY A 295 5.38 -1.30 -7.07
N ASP A 296 4.73 -2.34 -7.56
CA ASP A 296 5.15 -3.72 -7.38
C ASP A 296 5.50 -4.29 -8.76
N SER A 297 6.64 -4.96 -8.86
CA SER A 297 7.09 -5.48 -10.15
C SER A 297 7.91 -6.75 -10.03
N ALA A 298 7.84 -7.56 -11.09
CA ALA A 298 8.49 -8.85 -11.16
C ALA A 298 9.01 -9.10 -12.59
N LYS A 299 10.14 -9.80 -12.69
CA LYS A 299 10.72 -10.23 -13.96
C LYS A 299 10.54 -11.73 -14.11
N MET A 300 9.96 -12.14 -15.23
CA MET A 300 9.89 -13.54 -15.64
C MET A 300 10.97 -13.81 -16.68
N GLU A 301 11.76 -14.85 -16.44
CA GLU A 301 12.86 -15.25 -17.31
C GLU A 301 12.70 -16.71 -17.67
N ARG A 302 12.81 -17.03 -18.96
CA ARG A 302 12.71 -18.40 -19.47
C ARG A 302 13.91 -18.65 -20.37
N ASP A 303 14.51 -19.82 -20.23
CA ASP A 303 15.68 -20.20 -21.02
C ASP A 303 15.36 -20.08 -22.53
N GLY A 304 16.24 -19.38 -23.25
CA GLY A 304 16.08 -19.10 -24.68
C GLY A 304 14.93 -18.15 -25.07
N LYS A 305 14.28 -17.45 -24.12
CA LYS A 305 13.20 -16.49 -24.41
C LYS A 305 13.51 -15.09 -23.88
N PRO A 306 12.93 -14.03 -24.48
CA PRO A 306 13.02 -12.68 -23.93
C PRO A 306 12.46 -12.60 -22.51
N THR A 307 13.08 -11.76 -21.68
CA THR A 307 12.56 -11.43 -20.35
C THR A 307 11.22 -10.73 -20.47
N GLU A 308 10.24 -11.16 -19.67
CA GLU A 308 8.94 -10.52 -19.57
C GLU A 308 8.85 -9.73 -18.27
N TYR A 309 8.46 -8.46 -18.35
CA TYR A 309 8.40 -7.56 -17.20
C TYR A 309 6.96 -7.30 -16.74
N ILE A 310 6.63 -7.62 -15.50
CA ILE A 310 5.32 -7.40 -14.89
C ILE A 310 5.44 -6.22 -13.93
N GLY A 311 4.65 -5.16 -14.12
CA GLY A 311 4.67 -4.00 -13.23
C GLY A 311 3.28 -3.42 -13.00
N PHE A 312 2.98 -3.11 -11.75
CA PHE A 312 1.76 -2.43 -11.32
C PHE A 312 2.14 -1.20 -10.52
N TYR A 313 1.73 -0.04 -11.01
CA TYR A 313 2.18 1.23 -10.48
C TYR A 313 1.01 2.11 -10.11
N ASN A 314 1.15 2.79 -8.97
CA ASN A 314 0.34 3.94 -8.63
C ASN A 314 1.02 5.17 -9.23
N PHE A 315 0.30 5.88 -10.08
CA PHE A 315 0.76 7.09 -10.75
C PHE A 315 0.12 8.30 -10.11
N TRP A 316 0.95 9.31 -9.85
CA TRP A 316 0.54 10.66 -9.55
C TRP A 316 0.39 11.44 -10.86
N LEU A 317 -0.80 11.99 -11.08
CA LEU A 317 -1.15 12.91 -12.17
C LEU A 317 -1.44 14.29 -11.57
N ASN A 318 -0.69 15.30 -11.98
CA ASN A 318 -1.01 16.69 -11.63
C ASN A 318 -1.93 17.30 -12.68
N LEU A 319 -3.16 17.63 -12.29
CA LEU A 319 -4.10 18.31 -13.18
C LEU A 319 -3.83 19.82 -13.18
N PRO A 320 -3.98 20.49 -14.34
CA PRO A 320 -3.93 21.94 -14.45
C PRO A 320 -5.22 22.59 -13.92
N ILE A 321 -5.65 22.18 -12.73
CA ILE A 321 -6.85 22.69 -12.03
C ILE A 321 -6.41 23.23 -10.68
N VAL A 322 -6.86 24.46 -10.39
CA VAL A 322 -6.68 25.07 -9.08
C VAL A 322 -7.86 24.67 -8.19
N TRP A 323 -7.59 24.19 -6.98
CA TRP A 323 -8.65 23.89 -6.03
C TRP A 323 -9.20 25.17 -5.38
N LYS A 324 -8.32 25.96 -4.75
CA LYS A 324 -8.61 27.24 -4.10
C LYS A 324 -7.46 28.22 -4.33
N GLY A 325 -7.78 29.50 -4.51
CA GLY A 325 -6.77 30.56 -4.69
C GLY A 325 -7.13 31.66 -5.69
N ASN A 326 -6.38 32.76 -5.62
CA ASN A 326 -6.63 33.97 -6.40
C ASN A 326 -6.06 33.80 -7.81
N GLY A 327 -6.88 33.28 -8.73
CA GLY A 327 -6.96 33.48 -10.19
C GLY A 327 -5.79 34.07 -11.01
N GLN A 328 -4.53 33.94 -10.61
CA GLN A 328 -3.38 34.38 -11.40
C GLN A 328 -3.04 33.40 -12.52
N SER A 329 -3.46 32.14 -12.41
CA SER A 329 -3.50 31.22 -13.54
C SER A 329 -4.83 31.37 -14.27
N GLY A 330 -4.80 31.43 -15.60
CA GLY A 330 -5.97 31.28 -16.47
C GLY A 330 -6.57 29.87 -16.45
N ASN A 331 -6.03 28.96 -15.64
CA ASN A 331 -6.57 27.63 -15.43
C ASN A 331 -7.90 27.61 -14.65
N PRO A 332 -8.76 26.60 -14.87
CA PRO A 332 -10.02 26.41 -14.17
C PRO A 332 -9.82 26.29 -12.65
N ASN A 333 -10.81 26.80 -11.92
CA ASN A 333 -10.84 26.80 -10.47
C ASN A 333 -12.06 26.02 -9.97
N MET A 334 -11.83 24.94 -9.22
CA MET A 334 -12.91 24.08 -8.69
C MET A 334 -13.84 24.80 -7.72
N GLU A 335 -13.33 25.71 -6.88
CA GLU A 335 -14.17 26.50 -5.95
C GLU A 335 -15.18 27.40 -6.68
N LYS A 336 -14.90 27.75 -7.94
CA LYS A 336 -15.78 28.61 -8.76
C LYS A 336 -16.67 27.85 -9.73
N GLN A 337 -16.47 26.54 -9.87
CA GLN A 337 -17.10 25.72 -10.90
C GLN A 337 -17.62 24.42 -10.25
N THR A 338 -18.83 24.49 -9.74
CA THR A 338 -19.51 23.39 -9.04
C THR A 338 -20.21 22.46 -10.03
N GLY A 339 -20.57 21.26 -9.57
CA GLY A 339 -21.26 20.24 -10.36
C GLY A 339 -20.37 19.10 -10.85
N GLU A 340 -20.75 18.48 -11.97
CA GLU A 340 -20.11 17.28 -12.49
C GLU A 340 -18.83 17.62 -13.25
N TRP A 341 -17.71 17.11 -12.77
CA TRP A 341 -16.42 17.19 -13.42
C TRP A 341 -16.09 15.87 -14.11
N LYS A 342 -15.63 15.97 -15.35
CA LYS A 342 -15.12 14.85 -16.14
C LYS A 342 -13.82 15.26 -16.82
N CYS A 343 -12.73 14.54 -16.55
CA CYS A 343 -11.43 14.78 -17.15
C CYS A 343 -10.90 13.54 -17.86
N ASP A 344 -10.64 13.65 -19.16
CA ASP A 344 -9.96 12.63 -19.94
C ASP A 344 -8.45 12.87 -19.87
N LEU A 345 -7.68 11.87 -19.43
CA LEU A 345 -6.23 11.81 -19.68
C LEU A 345 -6.01 11.30 -21.10
N ARG A 346 -5.27 12.05 -21.91
CA ARG A 346 -5.12 11.77 -23.34
C ARG A 346 -3.67 11.59 -23.76
N ASN A 347 -3.49 10.67 -24.70
CA ASN A 347 -2.27 10.47 -25.47
C ASN A 347 -2.60 10.73 -26.95
N GLY A 348 -2.21 11.88 -27.49
CA GLY A 348 -2.65 12.30 -28.82
C GLY A 348 -4.18 12.30 -28.96
N SER A 349 -4.73 11.46 -29.85
CA SER A 349 -6.19 11.32 -30.06
C SER A 349 -6.84 10.25 -29.17
N GLU A 350 -6.05 9.46 -28.45
CA GLU A 350 -6.53 8.39 -27.58
C GLU A 350 -6.88 8.92 -26.18
N THR A 351 -7.98 8.43 -25.60
CA THR A 351 -8.25 8.59 -24.17
C THR A 351 -7.65 7.39 -23.43
N ILE A 352 -6.83 7.63 -22.42
CA ILE A 352 -6.22 6.59 -21.58
C ILE A 352 -7.12 6.22 -20.40
N ARG A 353 -7.62 7.25 -19.71
CA ARG A 353 -8.55 7.15 -18.58
C ARG A 353 -9.49 8.35 -18.61
N THR A 354 -10.69 8.15 -18.09
CA THR A 354 -11.60 9.25 -17.78
C THR A 354 -11.86 9.24 -16.28
N PHE A 355 -11.61 10.37 -15.64
CA PHE A 355 -11.83 10.61 -14.22
C PHE A 355 -13.10 11.42 -14.03
N LYS A 356 -13.96 11.02 -13.10
CA LYS A 356 -15.23 11.71 -12.81
C LYS A 356 -15.42 11.93 -11.31
N TRP A 357 -15.88 13.12 -10.97
CA TRP A 357 -16.24 13.48 -9.60
C TRP A 357 -17.25 14.63 -9.62
N ASN A 358 -17.90 14.88 -8.49
CA ASN A 358 -18.80 16.02 -8.33
C ASN A 358 -18.20 17.02 -7.35
N VAL A 359 -18.37 18.31 -7.60
CA VAL A 359 -17.95 19.40 -6.70
C VAL A 359 -19.19 20.07 -6.12
N GLY A 360 -19.25 20.15 -4.80
CA GLY A 360 -20.33 20.80 -4.06
C GLY A 360 -20.22 22.32 -4.04
N ASP A 361 -21.23 22.97 -3.46
CA ASP A 361 -21.33 24.44 -3.40
C ASP A 361 -20.24 25.10 -2.54
N ASP A 362 -19.57 24.33 -1.69
CA ASP A 362 -18.45 24.76 -0.85
C ASP A 362 -17.08 24.71 -1.56
N GLY A 363 -17.08 24.28 -2.84
CA GLY A 363 -15.88 24.15 -3.65
C GLY A 363 -15.06 22.90 -3.37
N PHE A 364 -15.58 21.94 -2.61
CA PHE A 364 -14.96 20.65 -2.36
C PHE A 364 -15.61 19.54 -3.20
N PRO A 365 -14.86 18.49 -3.56
CA PRO A 365 -15.46 17.28 -4.09
C PRO A 365 -16.46 16.68 -3.08
N ILE A 366 -17.59 16.20 -3.59
CA ILE A 366 -18.54 15.42 -2.82
C ILE A 366 -17.94 14.02 -2.61
N GLU A 367 -17.96 13.54 -1.37
CA GLU A 367 -17.47 12.20 -1.04
C GLU A 367 -18.16 11.11 -1.86
N HIS A 368 -17.37 10.17 -2.37
CA HIS A 368 -17.92 8.97 -2.97
C HIS A 368 -18.67 8.15 -1.91
N PHE A 369 -19.72 7.43 -2.32
CA PHE A 369 -20.55 6.63 -1.41
C PHE A 369 -19.74 5.64 -0.56
N GLU A 370 -18.73 5.01 -1.16
CA GLU A 370 -17.83 4.07 -0.47
C GLU A 370 -17.05 4.75 0.66
N GLN A 371 -16.71 6.05 0.51
CA GLN A 371 -16.11 6.82 1.60
C GLN A 371 -17.15 7.22 2.64
N LYS A 372 -18.27 7.79 2.21
CA LYS A 372 -19.35 8.27 3.09
C LYS A 372 -19.92 7.16 3.99
N SER A 373 -19.94 5.93 3.49
CA SER A 373 -20.42 4.73 4.22
C SER A 373 -19.37 4.09 5.13
N GLY A 374 -18.16 4.67 5.23
CA GLY A 374 -17.02 4.14 5.97
C GLY A 374 -16.42 2.85 5.39
N ASN A 375 -16.79 2.47 4.15
CA ASN A 375 -16.20 1.30 3.49
C ASN A 375 -14.72 1.55 3.19
N VAL A 376 -14.44 2.70 2.59
CA VAL A 376 -13.10 3.22 2.28
C VAL A 376 -12.83 4.43 3.16
N ASN A 377 -11.61 4.53 3.68
CA ASN A 377 -11.19 5.67 4.47
C ASN A 377 -9.96 6.29 3.82
N LEU A 378 -10.02 7.58 3.53
CA LEU A 378 -8.91 8.34 2.94
C LEU A 378 -8.52 9.51 3.84
N HIS A 379 -7.30 10.02 3.65
CA HIS A 379 -6.85 11.22 4.36
C HIS A 379 -7.73 12.43 4.06
N TRP A 380 -7.62 13.45 4.90
CA TRP A 380 -8.25 14.72 4.62
C TRP A 380 -7.78 15.26 3.25
N GLY A 381 -8.69 15.90 2.53
CA GLY A 381 -8.43 16.40 1.18
C GLY A 381 -8.37 15.31 0.11
N ALA A 382 -8.55 14.04 0.45
CA ALA A 382 -8.55 12.93 -0.50
C ALA A 382 -9.96 12.35 -0.72
N TYR A 383 -10.30 12.15 -1.99
CA TYR A 383 -11.61 11.72 -2.46
C TYR A 383 -11.43 10.55 -3.42
N LEU A 384 -12.12 9.45 -3.15
CA LEU A 384 -12.30 8.38 -4.11
C LEU A 384 -13.11 8.94 -5.28
N ILE A 385 -12.66 8.68 -6.49
CA ILE A 385 -13.31 9.16 -7.70
C ILE A 385 -13.58 8.03 -8.66
N ASP A 386 -14.50 8.28 -9.58
CA ASP A 386 -14.89 7.32 -10.59
C ASP A 386 -13.91 7.32 -11.74
N VAL A 387 -13.53 6.12 -12.19
CA VAL A 387 -12.64 5.93 -13.33
C VAL A 387 -13.33 5.10 -14.39
N ASP A 388 -13.47 5.66 -15.58
CA ASP A 388 -13.78 4.85 -16.76
C ASP A 388 -12.47 4.47 -17.46
N ILE A 389 -12.38 3.19 -17.80
CA ILE A 389 -11.35 2.65 -18.68
C ILE A 389 -12.00 2.50 -20.07
N PRO A 390 -11.37 2.99 -21.15
CA PRO A 390 -11.90 2.83 -22.51
C PRO A 390 -12.24 1.37 -22.83
N ALA A 391 -13.31 1.15 -23.61
CA ALA A 391 -13.69 -0.19 -24.05
C ALA A 391 -12.52 -0.86 -24.80
N GLY A 392 -12.12 -2.05 -24.37
CA GLY A 392 -10.94 -2.75 -24.89
C GLY A 392 -9.58 -2.24 -24.41
N GLY A 393 -9.56 -1.31 -23.43
CA GLY A 393 -8.37 -0.72 -22.81
C GLY A 393 -7.56 0.20 -23.75
N SER A 394 -6.75 1.09 -23.18
CA SER A 394 -5.85 2.00 -23.91
C SER A 394 -4.56 1.32 -24.39
N SER A 395 -3.77 2.01 -25.21
CA SER A 395 -2.40 1.60 -25.60
C SER A 395 -1.50 1.29 -24.40
N LEU A 396 -1.75 1.95 -23.27
CA LEU A 396 -1.01 1.79 -22.02
C LEU A 396 -1.52 0.62 -21.15
N ASP A 397 -2.63 -0.01 -21.54
CA ASP A 397 -3.25 -1.12 -20.83
C ASP A 397 -2.77 -2.48 -21.34
N GLY A 398 -1.45 -2.69 -21.43
CA GLY A 398 -0.94 -3.89 -22.08
C GLY A 398 -1.21 -5.19 -21.32
N ARG A 399 -1.75 -5.14 -20.09
CA ARG A 399 -1.87 -6.32 -19.22
C ARG A 399 -3.19 -6.41 -18.41
N LEU A 400 -4.19 -5.58 -18.66
CA LEU A 400 -5.47 -5.64 -17.91
C LEU A 400 -6.16 -7.01 -18.03
N MET A 401 -6.36 -7.68 -16.90
CA MET A 401 -7.13 -8.94 -16.87
C MET A 401 -8.56 -8.70 -16.38
N PRO A 402 -9.58 -9.31 -17.02
CA PRO A 402 -10.92 -9.36 -16.45
C PRO A 402 -10.85 -10.15 -15.15
N THR A 403 -11.15 -9.49 -14.03
CA THR A 403 -11.17 -10.12 -12.70
C THR A 403 -12.59 -10.02 -12.14
N PRO A 404 -13.38 -11.11 -12.19
CA PRO A 404 -14.81 -11.04 -11.90
C PRO A 404 -15.17 -10.73 -10.42
N ASN A 405 -14.17 -10.63 -9.52
CA ASN A 405 -14.34 -10.29 -8.10
C ASN A 405 -13.35 -9.20 -7.65
N ALA A 406 -13.23 -8.13 -8.44
CA ALA A 406 -12.36 -6.98 -8.19
C ALA A 406 -12.98 -5.98 -7.19
N GLY A 407 -12.54 -6.04 -5.94
CA GLY A 407 -12.84 -5.00 -4.95
C GLY A 407 -12.06 -3.71 -5.17
N LEU A 408 -12.40 -2.68 -4.40
CA LEU A 408 -11.60 -1.49 -4.14
C LEU A 408 -10.27 -1.88 -3.48
N PHE A 409 -9.16 -1.30 -3.95
CA PHE A 409 -7.81 -1.56 -3.40
C PHE A 409 -7.54 -3.08 -3.29
N TYR A 410 -6.88 -3.54 -2.23
CA TYR A 410 -6.61 -4.95 -1.96
C TYR A 410 -7.86 -5.74 -1.52
N GLY A 411 -8.86 -5.82 -2.40
CA GLY A 411 -10.02 -6.69 -2.29
C GLY A 411 -11.14 -6.23 -1.37
N ILE A 412 -11.27 -4.93 -1.07
CA ILE A 412 -12.41 -4.38 -0.33
C ILE A 412 -13.65 -4.44 -1.24
N PRO A 413 -14.73 -5.15 -0.89
CA PRO A 413 -15.92 -5.21 -1.75
C PRO A 413 -16.53 -3.82 -1.97
N TRP A 414 -17.03 -3.57 -3.18
CA TRP A 414 -17.92 -2.42 -3.42
C TRP A 414 -19.23 -2.61 -2.65
N LYS A 415 -19.72 -1.57 -1.99
CA LYS A 415 -21.08 -1.54 -1.41
C LYS A 415 -22.12 -1.08 -2.42
N THR A 416 -21.71 -0.31 -3.41
CA THR A 416 -22.53 0.08 -4.55
C THR A 416 -22.60 -1.05 -5.58
N GLU A 417 -23.71 -1.14 -6.32
CA GLU A 417 -23.83 -1.97 -7.51
C GLU A 417 -22.99 -1.39 -8.64
N ARG A 418 -21.66 -1.49 -8.49
CA ARG A 418 -20.72 -1.14 -9.53
C ARG A 418 -20.27 -2.42 -10.19
N ASN A 419 -20.78 -2.65 -11.40
CA ASN A 419 -20.12 -3.56 -12.33
C ASN A 419 -18.84 -2.86 -12.77
N ALA A 420 -17.77 -2.94 -11.97
CA ALA A 420 -16.44 -2.50 -12.34
C ALA A 420 -16.05 -3.29 -13.59
N THR A 421 -16.39 -2.75 -14.76
CA THR A 421 -16.21 -3.43 -16.03
C THR A 421 -14.77 -3.18 -16.42
N VAL A 422 -13.85 -3.97 -15.85
CA VAL A 422 -12.47 -3.98 -16.32
C VAL A 422 -12.51 -4.51 -17.76
N PRO A 423 -12.15 -3.70 -18.77
CA PRO A 423 -12.18 -4.15 -20.14
C PRO A 423 -11.22 -5.33 -20.33
N ALA A 424 -11.58 -6.29 -21.18
CA ALA A 424 -10.67 -7.36 -21.55
C ALA A 424 -9.54 -6.77 -22.42
N LYS A 425 -8.37 -6.46 -21.84
CA LYS A 425 -7.17 -6.16 -22.63
C LYS A 425 -5.89 -6.79 -22.08
N GLY A 426 -5.52 -7.91 -22.68
CA GLY A 426 -4.27 -8.64 -22.43
C GLY A 426 -4.53 -10.13 -22.32
N LYS A 427 -3.59 -10.96 -22.79
CA LYS A 427 -3.54 -12.37 -22.35
C LYS A 427 -3.06 -12.34 -20.89
N PRO A 428 -3.71 -13.08 -19.97
CA PRO A 428 -3.16 -13.27 -18.64
C PRO A 428 -1.69 -13.67 -18.72
N PHE A 429 -0.86 -13.26 -17.75
CA PHE A 429 0.37 -14.00 -17.53
C PHE A 429 -0.05 -15.44 -17.32
N LEU A 430 0.47 -16.34 -18.16
CA LEU A 430 0.44 -17.76 -17.90
C LEU A 430 1.14 -17.95 -16.56
N THR A 431 0.34 -17.98 -15.50
CA THR A 431 0.75 -18.61 -14.26
C THR A 431 0.88 -20.10 -14.61
N PRO A 432 2.07 -20.69 -14.40
CA PRO A 432 2.27 -22.11 -14.66
C PRO A 432 1.36 -22.99 -13.81
#